data_AF-A0A653DHR8-F1
#
_entry.id   AF-A0A653DHR8-F1
#
_cell.length_a   1.000
_cell.length_b   1.000
_cell.length_c   1.000
_cell.angle_alpha   90.00
_cell.angle_beta   90.00
_cell.angle_gamma   90.00
#
_symmetry.space_group_name_H-M   'P 1'
#
loop_
_entity.id
_entity.type
_entity.pdbx_description
1 polymer ?
#
loop_
_entity_poly.entity_id
_entity_poly.type
_entity_poly.pdbx_seq_one_letter_code
_entity_poly.pdbx_strand_id
1 'polypeptide(L)'
;MLTFFTATCLLCNFIAVQGLPAGHTYVINADPEPKRTETLLDERNFTDNWDYKKEHFLQSRVPILQNKHRIHALPPTANGTGRLLWELDQEKSTHLPQFVDKALKLLNLKQVAFEIENSVMSRVSCTACRAGAGLLQHYTKIGKSEKEIKKTIYQFCVSLKIQSPRVCEGITELFAGEVIYVLGKLKIGPDEICSFVIGDACGDVYNPYHEWEVMFPPVPKPKPAEQKIPEANAPTFKVLHLSDTHYDPYYLEGSNADCAEPLCCRLTNGPAGTKEQAAGKWGDYRKCDTPKITVDNMLQHIQETHPVSEQI
;
A
#
# COMPACT_ATOMS: atom_id res chain seq x y z
N MET A 1 -18.24 52.06 -34.86
CA MET A 1 -18.06 51.45 -33.53
C MET A 1 -16.89 50.49 -33.66
N LEU A 2 -15.70 50.92 -33.25
CA LEU A 2 -14.39 50.38 -33.64
C LEU A 2 -13.88 49.35 -32.63
N THR A 3 -13.52 48.17 -33.14
CA THR A 3 -12.56 47.19 -32.59
C THR A 3 -11.97 46.51 -33.83
N PHE A 4 -10.67 46.35 -34.04
CA PHE A 4 -9.67 45.71 -33.19
C PHE A 4 -8.27 46.34 -33.42
N PHE A 5 -7.51 46.47 -32.34
CA PHE A 5 -6.08 46.79 -32.38
C PHE A 5 -5.28 45.57 -32.82
N THR A 6 -4.50 45.72 -33.89
CA THR A 6 -3.43 44.82 -34.31
C THR A 6 -2.20 45.05 -33.41
N ALA A 7 -1.78 44.03 -32.66
CA ALA A 7 -0.46 43.98 -32.06
C ALA A 7 0.35 42.87 -32.74
N THR A 8 1.28 43.29 -33.59
CA THR A 8 2.27 42.48 -34.28
C THR A 8 3.27 41.90 -33.29
N CYS A 9 3.35 40.57 -33.18
CA CYS A 9 4.48 39.89 -32.55
C CYS A 9 5.54 39.62 -33.62
N LEU A 10 6.57 40.47 -33.67
CA LEU A 10 7.84 40.17 -34.32
C LEU A 10 8.57 39.14 -33.45
N LEU A 11 8.53 37.86 -33.83
CA LEU A 11 9.50 36.78 -33.59
C LEU A 11 8.81 35.41 -33.75
N CYS A 12 8.24 35.14 -34.92
CA CYS A 12 7.93 33.76 -35.34
C CYS A 12 8.90 33.37 -36.46
N ASN A 13 10.05 32.80 -36.08
CA ASN A 13 10.89 32.06 -37.01
C ASN A 13 10.21 30.71 -37.29
N PHE A 14 9.62 30.58 -38.48
CA PHE A 14 9.26 29.30 -39.06
C PHE A 14 10.56 28.61 -39.51
N ILE A 15 10.97 27.55 -38.81
CA ILE A 15 11.93 26.58 -39.34
C ILE A 15 11.12 25.42 -39.90
N ALA A 16 11.08 25.32 -41.22
CA ALA A 16 10.66 24.12 -41.92
C ALA A 16 11.82 23.11 -41.90
N VAL A 17 11.59 21.93 -41.33
CA VAL A 17 12.47 20.77 -41.55
C VAL A 17 11.65 19.68 -42.22
N GLN A 18 11.95 19.44 -43.49
CA GLN A 18 11.44 18.33 -44.29
C GLN A 18 12.09 17.03 -43.80
N GLY A 19 11.27 16.01 -43.52
CA GLY A 19 11.75 14.67 -43.17
C GLY A 19 12.11 13.86 -44.43
N LEU A 20 13.26 13.18 -44.38
CA LEU A 20 13.61 12.03 -45.22
C LEU A 20 14.07 10.89 -44.30
N PRO A 21 13.69 9.63 -44.57
CA PRO A 21 13.97 8.52 -43.67
C PRO A 21 15.37 7.98 -43.91
N ALA A 22 16.27 8.12 -42.93
CA ALA A 22 17.52 7.38 -42.89
C ALA A 22 17.32 6.09 -42.09
N GLY A 23 17.22 4.97 -42.80
CA GLY A 23 17.26 3.65 -42.18
C GLY A 23 18.66 3.36 -41.63
N HIS A 24 18.76 3.18 -40.32
CA HIS A 24 19.95 2.64 -39.67
C HIS A 24 19.61 1.26 -39.08
N THR A 25 20.17 0.23 -39.71
CA THR A 25 20.28 -1.13 -39.17
C THR A 25 21.32 -1.11 -38.05
N TYR A 26 20.91 -1.37 -36.81
CA TYR A 26 21.84 -1.59 -35.70
C TYR A 26 22.20 -3.08 -35.65
N VAL A 27 23.48 -3.38 -35.87
CA VAL A 27 24.09 -4.67 -35.56
C VAL A 27 24.64 -4.57 -34.15
N ILE A 28 24.10 -5.36 -33.23
CA ILE A 28 24.59 -5.50 -31.86
C ILE A 28 25.68 -6.57 -31.86
N ASN A 29 26.95 -6.17 -31.76
CA ASN A 29 28.04 -7.07 -31.41
C ASN A 29 28.05 -7.21 -29.88
N ALA A 30 27.79 -8.42 -29.38
CA ALA A 30 27.96 -8.76 -27.98
C ALA A 30 29.45 -9.10 -27.74
N ASP A 31 30.10 -8.33 -26.88
CA ASP A 31 31.38 -8.72 -26.26
C ASP A 31 31.13 -9.34 -24.86
N PRO A 32 31.99 -10.28 -24.41
CA PRO A 32 31.66 -11.26 -23.38
C PRO A 32 31.73 -10.75 -21.94
N GLU A 33 30.78 -11.20 -21.12
CA GLU A 33 30.74 -10.97 -19.66
C GLU A 33 31.94 -11.57 -18.90
N PRO A 34 32.34 -10.96 -17.76
CA PRO A 34 33.32 -11.54 -16.86
C PRO A 34 32.72 -12.70 -16.05
N LYS A 35 33.36 -13.87 -16.11
CA LYS A 35 33.01 -15.08 -15.35
C LYS A 35 32.95 -14.79 -13.84
N ARG A 36 31.73 -14.80 -13.28
CA ARG A 36 31.49 -14.98 -11.84
C ARG A 36 31.34 -16.48 -11.58
N THR A 37 32.18 -17.00 -10.70
CA THR A 37 32.17 -18.40 -10.27
C THR A 37 30.88 -18.69 -9.50
N GLU A 38 29.92 -19.35 -10.14
CA GLU A 38 28.78 -19.96 -9.47
C GLU A 38 29.23 -21.24 -8.77
N THR A 39 29.21 -21.23 -7.44
CA THR A 39 29.11 -22.47 -6.67
C THR A 39 27.70 -22.99 -6.85
N LEU A 40 27.54 -23.93 -7.80
CA LEU A 40 26.36 -24.75 -7.99
C LEU A 40 26.03 -25.48 -6.69
N LEU A 41 25.07 -24.97 -5.92
CA LEU A 41 24.30 -25.80 -4.99
C LEU A 41 23.15 -26.39 -5.80
N ASP A 42 23.10 -27.72 -5.78
CA ASP A 42 22.21 -28.60 -6.53
C ASP A 42 20.72 -28.28 -6.31
N GLU A 43 20.12 -27.45 -7.17
CA GLU A 43 18.69 -27.13 -7.18
C GLU A 43 17.80 -28.28 -7.73
N ARG A 44 18.36 -29.45 -8.05
CA ARG A 44 17.60 -30.55 -8.69
C ARG A 44 17.08 -31.63 -7.74
N ASN A 45 17.35 -31.53 -6.44
CA ASN A 45 16.86 -32.50 -5.46
C ASN A 45 16.04 -31.81 -4.35
N PHE A 46 14.80 -31.45 -4.69
CA PHE A 46 13.80 -31.06 -3.71
C PHE A 46 13.09 -32.31 -3.16
N THR A 47 13.36 -32.65 -1.90
CA THR A 47 12.53 -33.58 -1.13
C THR A 47 11.78 -32.80 -0.06
N ASP A 48 10.49 -32.57 -0.30
CA ASP A 48 9.55 -32.12 0.74
C ASP A 48 8.97 -33.34 1.46
N ASN A 49 9.02 -33.34 2.79
CA ASN A 49 8.41 -34.36 3.63
C ASN A 49 6.98 -33.98 4.07
N TRP A 50 6.32 -33.06 3.35
CA TRP A 50 4.92 -32.72 3.57
C TRP A 50 3.99 -33.85 3.09
N ASP A 51 3.47 -34.61 4.05
CA ASP A 51 2.51 -35.70 3.83
C ASP A 51 1.09 -35.16 3.62
N TYR A 52 0.76 -34.82 2.37
CA TYR A 52 -0.61 -34.43 1.96
C TYR A 52 -1.61 -35.60 1.98
N LYS A 53 -1.17 -36.83 2.32
CA LYS A 53 -1.96 -38.07 2.20
C LYS A 53 -2.50 -38.63 3.51
N LYS A 54 -2.56 -37.85 4.60
CA LYS A 54 -3.35 -38.24 5.78
C LYS A 54 -4.85 -38.02 5.60
N GLU A 55 -5.41 -39.01 4.91
CA GLU A 55 -6.67 -39.72 5.12
C GLU A 55 -8.04 -39.08 4.82
N HIS A 56 -8.65 -39.69 3.79
CA HIS A 56 -10.03 -40.22 3.76
C HIS A 56 -11.22 -39.31 3.47
N PHE A 57 -11.28 -38.69 2.29
CA PHE A 57 -12.57 -38.41 1.60
C PHE A 57 -12.43 -38.40 0.07
N LEU A 58 -11.94 -39.50 -0.52
CA LEU A 58 -12.06 -39.73 -1.96
C LEU A 58 -12.91 -40.97 -2.19
N GLN A 59 -14.23 -40.81 -2.08
CA GLN A 59 -15.19 -41.63 -2.80
C GLN A 59 -16.54 -40.92 -2.84
N SER A 60 -16.91 -40.47 -4.04
CA SER A 60 -18.27 -40.12 -4.49
C SER A 60 -18.68 -38.64 -4.45
N ARG A 61 -18.89 -38.13 -5.67
CA ARG A 61 -19.82 -37.07 -6.10
C ARG A 61 -19.41 -35.62 -5.78
N VAL A 62 -19.53 -34.80 -6.83
CA VAL A 62 -19.62 -33.33 -6.87
C VAL A 62 -19.83 -32.71 -5.48
N PRO A 63 -19.03 -31.72 -5.05
CA PRO A 63 -19.25 -31.06 -3.78
C PRO A 63 -20.61 -30.33 -3.82
N ILE A 64 -21.64 -31.01 -3.32
CA ILE A 64 -22.87 -30.37 -2.89
C ILE A 64 -22.45 -29.55 -1.67
N LEU A 65 -22.57 -28.23 -1.75
CA LEU A 65 -22.57 -27.35 -0.58
C LEU A 65 -23.78 -27.73 0.27
N GLN A 66 -23.66 -28.82 1.04
CA GLN A 66 -24.60 -29.11 2.09
C GLN A 66 -24.31 -28.10 3.18
N ASN A 67 -25.26 -27.18 3.36
CA ASN A 67 -25.36 -26.30 4.51
C ASN A 67 -25.32 -27.11 5.80
N LYS A 68 -24.12 -27.47 6.25
CA LYS A 68 -23.83 -27.51 7.68
C LYS A 68 -23.50 -26.07 8.01
N HIS A 69 -24.46 -25.38 8.63
CA HIS A 69 -24.16 -24.25 9.50
C HIS A 69 -23.18 -24.74 10.56
N ARG A 70 -21.89 -24.81 10.21
CA ARG A 70 -20.84 -24.68 11.20
C ARG A 70 -20.88 -23.21 11.55
N ILE A 71 -21.49 -22.91 12.70
CA ILE A 71 -21.20 -21.66 13.36
C ILE A 71 -19.68 -21.68 13.53
N HIS A 72 -18.98 -20.93 12.69
CA HIS A 72 -17.59 -20.59 12.96
C HIS A 72 -17.63 -19.73 14.22
N ALA A 73 -17.62 -20.39 15.39
CA ALA A 73 -17.11 -19.75 16.56
C ALA A 73 -15.68 -19.36 16.18
N LEU A 74 -15.44 -18.06 16.07
CA LEU A 74 -14.09 -17.54 16.01
C LEU A 74 -13.29 -18.28 17.09
N PRO A 75 -12.07 -18.76 16.81
CA PRO A 75 -11.21 -19.23 17.88
C PRO A 75 -11.23 -18.14 18.97
N PRO A 76 -11.29 -18.51 20.27
CA PRO A 76 -11.21 -17.50 21.32
C PRO A 76 -10.04 -16.59 20.96
N THR A 77 -10.31 -15.27 20.89
CA THR A 77 -9.30 -14.25 20.60
C THR A 77 -8.03 -14.70 21.27
N ALA A 78 -7.00 -15.02 20.49
CA ALA A 78 -5.77 -15.47 21.07
C ALA A 78 -5.44 -14.47 22.17
N ASN A 79 -5.23 -14.95 23.40
CA ASN A 79 -4.48 -14.19 24.41
C ASN A 79 -3.01 -14.04 23.97
N GLY A 80 -2.75 -13.98 22.66
CA GLY A 80 -1.67 -13.21 22.13
C GLY A 80 -1.93 -11.81 22.63
N THR A 81 -1.20 -11.45 23.69
CA THR A 81 -0.66 -10.11 23.75
C THR A 81 -0.12 -9.85 22.35
N GLY A 82 -0.87 -9.10 21.53
CA GLY A 82 -0.26 -8.35 20.44
C GLY A 82 0.78 -7.52 21.16
N ARG A 83 1.99 -8.08 21.28
CA ARG A 83 3.05 -7.51 22.08
C ARG A 83 3.29 -6.17 21.41
N LEU A 84 2.85 -5.15 22.14
CA LEU A 84 2.98 -3.74 21.79
C LEU A 84 4.35 -3.53 21.16
N LEU A 85 4.38 -2.77 20.07
CA LEU A 85 5.59 -2.38 19.33
C LEU A 85 6.74 -1.81 20.21
N TRP A 86 6.58 -1.64 21.53
CA TRP A 86 7.47 -0.80 22.34
C TRP A 86 7.65 -1.31 23.78
N GLU A 87 8.41 -2.38 23.97
CA GLU A 87 9.21 -2.56 25.20
C GLU A 87 10.66 -2.21 24.87
N LEU A 88 11.04 -0.92 24.99
CA LEU A 88 12.40 -0.49 25.35
C LEU A 88 12.51 1.05 25.41
N ASP A 89 12.94 1.53 26.57
CA ASP A 89 13.41 2.85 26.98
C ASP A 89 12.60 4.11 26.63
N GLN A 90 11.85 4.55 27.65
CA GLN A 90 11.64 5.96 27.95
C GLN A 90 12.94 6.52 28.54
N GLU A 91 13.81 7.11 27.73
CA GLU A 91 14.62 8.25 28.18
C GLU A 91 15.28 8.94 26.99
N LYS A 92 15.22 10.29 27.01
CA LYS A 92 15.82 11.28 26.10
C LYS A 92 15.11 11.58 24.77
N SER A 93 14.42 12.73 24.74
CA SER A 93 14.20 13.57 23.55
C SER A 93 14.32 15.05 23.98
N THR A 94 15.42 15.75 23.73
CA THR A 94 15.73 16.65 22.59
C THR A 94 14.71 17.78 22.29
N HIS A 95 15.12 19.01 22.67
CA HIS A 95 14.86 20.35 22.09
C HIS A 95 13.52 20.72 21.42
N LEU A 96 12.38 20.22 21.87
CA LEU A 96 11.08 20.86 21.59
C LEU A 96 10.73 21.88 22.70
N PRO A 97 10.04 22.99 22.38
CA PRO A 97 9.51 23.87 23.41
C PRO A 97 8.60 23.07 24.37
N GLN A 98 8.73 23.29 25.68
CA GLN A 98 8.03 22.49 26.72
C GLN A 98 6.50 22.40 26.55
N PHE A 99 5.88 23.35 25.86
CA PHE A 99 4.44 23.31 25.56
C PHE A 99 4.10 22.22 24.54
N VAL A 100 5.01 21.94 23.61
CA VAL A 100 4.83 20.91 22.57
C VAL A 100 4.93 19.53 23.22
N ASP A 101 5.89 19.29 24.12
CA ASP A 101 6.00 18.01 24.84
C ASP A 101 4.73 17.67 25.66
N LYS A 102 4.08 18.68 26.24
CA LYS A 102 2.80 18.50 26.94
C LYS A 102 1.65 18.22 25.97
N ALA A 103 1.59 18.93 24.84
CA ALA A 103 0.59 18.71 23.80
C ALA A 103 0.74 17.31 23.13
N LEU A 104 1.98 16.85 22.96
CA LEU A 104 2.32 15.55 22.39
C LEU A 104 1.92 14.38 23.28
N LYS A 105 2.08 14.52 24.60
CA LYS A 105 1.55 13.57 25.59
C LYS A 105 0.01 13.53 25.59
N LEU A 106 -0.64 14.64 25.26
CA LEU A 106 -2.10 14.75 25.24
C LEU A 106 -2.75 14.00 24.08
N LEU A 107 -2.08 13.91 22.93
CA LEU A 107 -2.61 13.30 21.70
C LEU A 107 -2.50 11.77 21.63
N ASN A 108 -1.92 11.13 22.65
CA ASN A 108 -1.63 9.68 22.70
C ASN A 108 -1.18 9.11 21.34
N LEU A 109 -0.13 9.69 20.77
CA LEU A 109 0.30 9.39 19.39
C LEU A 109 0.70 7.93 19.16
N LYS A 110 1.06 7.21 20.22
CA LYS A 110 1.28 5.75 20.15
C LYS A 110 0.00 5.00 19.83
N GLN A 111 -1.10 5.37 20.49
CA GLN A 111 -2.42 4.83 20.17
C GLN A 111 -2.82 5.22 18.75
N VAL A 112 -2.58 6.47 18.33
CA VAL A 112 -2.87 6.92 16.95
C VAL A 112 -2.12 6.11 15.90
N ALA A 113 -0.81 5.88 16.09
CA ALA A 113 -0.02 5.09 15.15
C ALA A 113 -0.53 3.63 15.07
N PHE A 114 -0.88 3.03 16.21
CA PHE A 114 -1.49 1.70 16.26
C PHE A 114 -2.86 1.66 15.56
N GLU A 115 -3.70 2.66 15.82
CA GLU A 115 -5.03 2.83 15.22
C GLU A 115 -4.94 2.94 13.70
N ILE A 116 -4.00 3.74 13.19
CA ILE A 116 -3.74 3.87 11.75
C ILE A 116 -3.27 2.54 11.16
N GLU A 117 -2.30 1.88 11.80
CA GLU A 117 -1.74 0.62 11.31
C GLU A 117 -2.78 -0.50 11.24
N ASN A 118 -3.70 -0.56 12.21
CA ASN A 118 -4.73 -1.58 12.26
C ASN A 118 -6.04 -1.13 11.59
N SER A 119 -6.06 0.04 10.96
CA SER A 119 -7.26 0.65 10.36
C SER A 119 -8.44 0.76 11.34
N VAL A 120 -8.16 0.99 12.63
CA VAL A 120 -9.15 1.19 13.68
C VAL A 120 -9.10 2.65 14.11
N MET A 121 -10.04 3.49 13.66
CA MET A 121 -10.03 4.92 13.99
C MET A 121 -10.80 5.24 15.27
N SER A 122 -10.24 6.12 16.12
CA SER A 122 -10.92 6.61 17.34
C SER A 122 -10.93 8.13 17.47
N ARG A 123 -11.60 8.62 18.52
CA ARG A 123 -11.60 10.05 18.91
C ARG A 123 -10.18 10.58 19.18
N VAL A 124 -9.24 9.71 19.56
CA VAL A 124 -7.83 10.07 19.76
C VAL A 124 -7.16 10.37 18.42
N SER A 125 -7.27 9.46 17.45
CA SER A 125 -6.82 9.69 16.07
C SER A 125 -7.46 10.92 15.45
N CYS A 126 -8.74 11.17 15.74
CA CYS A 126 -9.40 12.40 15.32
C CYS A 126 -8.73 13.66 15.89
N THR A 127 -8.47 13.69 17.19
CA THR A 127 -7.87 14.84 17.86
C THR A 127 -6.47 15.11 17.31
N ALA A 128 -5.68 14.05 17.09
CA ALA A 128 -4.37 14.14 16.48
C ALA A 128 -4.44 14.65 15.04
N CYS A 129 -5.40 14.17 14.24
CA CYS A 129 -5.63 14.66 12.89
C CYS A 129 -5.94 16.16 12.90
N ARG A 130 -6.91 16.62 13.71
CA ARG A 130 -7.32 18.03 13.75
C ARG A 130 -6.16 18.94 14.14
N ALA A 131 -5.35 18.51 15.11
CA ALA A 131 -4.14 19.23 15.51
C ALA A 131 -3.10 19.28 14.37
N GLY A 132 -2.82 18.16 13.70
CA GLY A 132 -1.87 18.07 12.60
C GLY A 132 -2.30 18.87 11.38
N ALA A 133 -3.55 18.70 10.93
CA ALA A 133 -4.13 19.45 9.82
C ALA A 133 -4.16 20.95 10.12
N GLY A 134 -4.56 21.35 11.34
CA GLY A 134 -4.55 22.75 11.76
C GLY A 134 -3.14 23.36 11.75
N LEU A 135 -2.14 22.64 12.26
CA LEU A 135 -0.74 23.10 12.27
C LEU A 135 -0.20 23.29 10.84
N LEU A 136 -0.44 22.32 9.96
CA LEU A 136 0.03 22.36 8.58
C LEU A 136 -0.65 23.48 7.78
N GLN A 137 -1.95 23.68 7.98
CA GLN A 137 -2.66 24.82 7.40
C GLN A 137 -2.17 26.17 7.94
N HIS A 138 -1.82 26.23 9.22
CA HIS A 138 -1.22 27.44 9.78
C HIS A 138 0.12 27.74 9.10
N TYR A 139 0.98 26.74 8.92
CA TYR A 139 2.29 26.90 8.27
C TYR A 139 2.20 27.32 6.81
N THR A 140 1.26 26.77 6.06
CA THR A 140 1.01 27.17 4.67
C THR A 140 0.48 28.61 4.60
N LYS A 141 -0.43 29.02 5.50
CA LYS A 141 -0.99 30.39 5.54
C LYS A 141 0.04 31.46 5.89
N ILE A 142 0.99 31.18 6.78
CA ILE A 142 2.08 32.12 7.14
C ILE A 142 3.24 32.11 6.13
N GLY A 143 3.15 31.32 5.05
CA GLY A 143 4.14 31.30 3.98
C GLY A 143 5.46 30.64 4.35
N LYS A 144 5.48 29.66 5.28
CA LYS A 144 6.69 28.86 5.51
C LYS A 144 7.10 28.12 4.25
N SER A 145 8.41 28.02 4.02
CA SER A 145 8.94 27.28 2.89
C SER A 145 8.68 25.78 3.05
N GLU A 146 8.56 25.07 1.92
CA GLU A 146 8.40 23.60 1.90
C GLU A 146 9.50 22.91 2.72
N LYS A 147 10.74 23.39 2.62
CA LYS A 147 11.90 22.87 3.36
C LYS A 147 11.71 22.98 4.88
N GLU A 148 11.15 24.09 5.37
CA GLU A 148 10.88 24.25 6.79
C GLU A 148 9.75 23.34 7.28
N ILE A 149 8.73 23.14 6.45
CA ILE A 149 7.62 22.24 6.75
C ILE A 149 8.11 20.79 6.78
N LYS A 150 8.84 20.34 5.74
CA LYS A 150 9.49 19.01 5.69
C LYS A 150 10.36 18.76 6.92
N LYS A 151 11.24 19.71 7.26
CA LYS A 151 12.08 19.60 8.47
C LYS A 151 11.24 19.43 9.73
N THR A 152 10.13 20.16 9.85
CA THR A 152 9.24 20.04 11.01
C THR A 152 8.54 18.67 11.05
N ILE A 153 8.03 18.17 9.92
CA ILE A 153 7.38 16.86 9.80
C ILE A 153 8.37 15.74 10.18
N TYR A 154 9.58 15.78 9.62
CA TYR A 154 10.64 14.83 9.94
C TYR A 154 10.99 14.85 11.44
N GLN A 155 11.22 16.04 12.00
CA GLN A 155 11.55 16.19 13.42
C GLN A 155 10.43 15.66 14.32
N PHE A 156 9.18 15.95 13.98
CA PHE A 156 8.02 15.43 14.70
C PHE A 156 7.99 13.90 14.65
N CYS A 157 8.15 13.31 13.46
CA CYS A 157 8.15 11.86 13.27
C CYS A 157 9.22 11.15 14.12
N VAL A 158 10.46 11.65 14.09
CA VAL A 158 11.59 11.05 14.81
C VAL A 158 11.51 11.30 16.31
N SER A 159 11.25 12.54 16.74
CA SER A 159 11.18 12.88 18.18
C SER A 159 10.08 12.13 18.91
N LEU A 160 9.02 11.76 18.20
CA LEU A 160 7.87 11.03 18.75
C LEU A 160 7.98 9.53 18.59
N LYS A 161 9.09 9.05 17.98
CA LYS A 161 9.31 7.64 17.69
C LYS A 161 8.14 7.02 16.92
N ILE A 162 7.57 7.78 15.98
CA ILE A 162 6.46 7.29 15.14
C ILE A 162 6.95 6.18 14.21
N GLN A 163 8.12 6.40 13.59
CA GLN A 163 8.81 5.44 12.75
C GLN A 163 10.33 5.61 12.88
N SER A 164 11.10 4.71 12.26
CA SER A 164 12.57 4.82 12.21
C SER A 164 13.00 6.11 11.47
N PRO A 165 14.19 6.67 11.77
CA PRO A 165 14.66 7.90 11.11
C PRO A 165 14.66 7.83 9.59
N ARG A 166 15.05 6.68 9.01
CA ARG A 166 15.06 6.49 7.55
C ARG A 166 13.65 6.50 6.96
N VAL A 167 12.69 5.89 7.67
CA VAL A 167 11.29 5.84 7.22
C VAL A 167 10.67 7.23 7.33
N CYS A 168 10.91 7.94 8.44
CA CYS A 168 10.48 9.32 8.62
C CYS A 168 11.04 10.26 7.54
N GLU A 169 12.32 10.13 7.19
CA GLU A 169 12.93 10.89 6.10
C GLU A 169 12.29 10.53 4.75
N GLY A 170 12.22 9.23 4.42
CA GLY A 170 11.67 8.74 3.15
C GLY A 170 10.24 9.19 2.92
N ILE A 171 9.34 8.99 3.89
CA ILE A 171 7.93 9.40 3.74
C ILE A 171 7.80 10.92 3.63
N THR A 172 8.61 11.69 4.35
CA THR A 172 8.58 13.16 4.31
C THR A 172 9.04 13.67 2.96
N GLU A 173 10.15 13.14 2.43
CA GLU A 173 10.65 13.59 1.13
C GLU A 173 9.75 13.18 -0.03
N LEU A 174 9.10 12.02 0.06
CA LEU A 174 8.21 11.50 -0.98
C LEU A 174 6.84 12.16 -1.04
N PHE A 175 6.24 12.53 0.11
CA PHE A 175 4.83 12.95 0.14
C PHE A 175 4.61 14.40 0.55
N ALA A 176 5.55 15.05 1.25
CA ALA A 176 5.27 16.36 1.84
C ALA A 176 4.98 17.42 0.77
N GLY A 177 5.63 17.37 -0.39
CA GLY A 177 5.44 18.35 -1.47
C GLY A 177 4.00 18.36 -1.98
N GLU A 178 3.46 17.19 -2.29
CA GLU A 178 2.10 16.96 -2.76
C GLU A 178 1.08 17.35 -1.69
N VAL A 179 1.29 16.92 -0.45
CA VAL A 179 0.40 17.25 0.67
C VAL A 179 0.35 18.77 0.90
N ILE A 180 1.51 19.44 0.91
CA ILE A 180 1.59 20.90 1.05
C ILE A 180 0.88 21.60 -0.12
N TYR A 181 1.12 21.13 -1.35
CA TYR A 181 0.49 21.70 -2.55
C TYR A 181 -1.03 21.57 -2.48
N VAL A 182 -1.56 20.37 -2.25
CA VAL A 182 -3.00 20.10 -2.19
C VAL A 182 -3.65 20.93 -1.07
N LEU A 183 -3.11 20.87 0.15
CA LEU A 183 -3.66 21.64 1.27
C LEU A 183 -3.55 23.15 1.08
N GLY A 184 -2.56 23.63 0.33
CA GLY A 184 -2.43 25.05 -0.06
C GLY A 184 -3.44 25.50 -1.12
N LYS A 185 -4.02 24.58 -1.89
CA LYS A 185 -5.02 24.87 -2.94
C LYS A 185 -6.46 24.69 -2.46
N LEU A 186 -6.69 23.82 -1.48
CA LEU A 186 -8.02 23.53 -0.97
C LEU A 186 -8.47 24.59 0.05
N LYS A 187 -9.73 25.01 -0.05
CA LYS A 187 -10.41 25.83 0.95
C LYS A 187 -11.23 24.94 1.89
N ILE A 188 -10.55 24.04 2.59
CA ILE A 188 -11.13 23.06 3.51
C ILE A 188 -10.56 23.28 4.92
N GLY A 189 -11.34 23.07 5.97
CA GLY A 189 -10.89 23.19 7.36
C GLY A 189 -10.32 21.90 7.95
N PRO A 190 -9.65 21.93 9.12
CA PRO A 190 -9.15 20.72 9.78
C PRO A 190 -10.25 19.72 10.13
N ASP A 191 -11.45 20.19 10.51
CA ASP A 191 -12.57 19.31 10.83
C ASP A 191 -13.09 18.55 9.60
N GLU A 192 -13.20 19.23 8.45
CA GLU A 192 -13.60 18.61 7.18
C GLU A 192 -12.53 17.62 6.66
N ILE A 193 -11.24 18.00 6.73
CA ILE A 193 -10.14 17.09 6.38
C ILE A 193 -10.22 15.82 7.24
N CYS A 194 -10.36 15.98 8.55
CA CYS A 194 -10.31 14.86 9.46
C CYS A 194 -11.59 14.03 9.46
N SER A 195 -12.75 14.63 9.18
CA SER A 195 -13.98 13.92 8.87
C SER A 195 -13.80 13.00 7.67
N PHE A 196 -13.19 13.50 6.58
CA PHE A 196 -12.90 12.71 5.39
C PHE A 196 -11.87 11.59 5.63
N VAL A 197 -10.77 11.88 6.34
CA VAL A 197 -9.65 10.94 6.53
C VAL A 197 -9.92 9.90 7.62
N ILE A 198 -10.51 10.31 8.75
CA ILE A 198 -10.69 9.47 9.94
C ILE A 198 -12.12 8.90 9.99
N GLY A 199 -13.07 9.48 9.26
CA GLY A 199 -14.46 9.04 9.19
C GLY A 199 -15.25 9.37 10.46
N ASP A 200 -16.16 8.48 10.84
CA ASP A 200 -17.14 8.66 11.92
C ASP A 200 -16.53 9.09 13.26
N ALA A 201 -15.30 8.69 13.55
CA ALA A 201 -14.61 9.08 14.77
C ALA A 201 -14.30 10.60 14.83
N CYS A 202 -14.31 11.30 13.68
CA CYS A 202 -14.28 12.75 13.59
C CYS A 202 -15.63 13.43 13.39
N GLY A 203 -16.71 12.64 13.25
CA GLY A 203 -18.03 13.11 12.88
C GLY A 203 -18.15 13.37 11.38
N ASP A 204 -19.38 13.52 10.92
CA ASP A 204 -19.71 13.86 9.54
C ASP A 204 -19.81 15.39 9.42
N VAL A 205 -18.83 15.99 8.75
CA VAL A 205 -18.78 17.44 8.54
C VAL A 205 -19.27 17.73 7.13
N TYR A 206 -20.43 18.38 7.05
CA TYR A 206 -21.05 18.76 5.79
C TYR A 206 -20.08 19.55 4.91
N ASN A 207 -19.85 19.07 3.69
CA ASN A 207 -19.10 19.77 2.67
C ASN A 207 -19.83 19.63 1.31
N PRO A 208 -20.26 20.73 0.69
CA PRO A 208 -21.02 20.68 -0.56
C PRO A 208 -20.22 20.16 -1.75
N TYR A 209 -18.88 20.07 -1.66
CA TYR A 209 -18.05 19.42 -2.66
C TYR A 209 -17.96 17.90 -2.48
N HIS A 210 -18.32 17.38 -1.30
CA HIS A 210 -18.37 15.94 -1.03
C HIS A 210 -19.75 15.33 -1.33
N GLU A 211 -20.80 16.16 -1.36
CA GLU A 211 -22.13 15.75 -1.79
C GLU A 211 -22.31 16.00 -3.29
N TRP A 212 -22.36 14.93 -4.07
CA TRP A 212 -22.57 15.01 -5.51
C TRP A 212 -23.60 13.96 -5.94
N GLU A 213 -24.43 14.35 -6.91
CA GLU A 213 -25.44 13.48 -7.48
C GLU A 213 -25.00 12.99 -8.86
N VAL A 214 -25.23 11.71 -9.14
CA VAL A 214 -25.10 11.16 -10.48
C VAL A 214 -26.44 11.25 -11.18
N MET A 215 -26.51 12.11 -12.19
CA MET A 215 -27.66 12.18 -13.07
C MET A 215 -27.68 10.96 -13.98
N PHE A 216 -28.65 10.07 -13.74
CA PHE A 216 -28.91 8.96 -14.67
C PHE A 216 -29.55 9.49 -15.96
N PRO A 217 -29.30 8.83 -17.11
CA PRO A 217 -30.01 9.14 -18.34
C PRO A 217 -31.53 9.08 -18.12
N PRO A 218 -32.33 9.89 -18.84
CA PRO A 218 -33.80 9.91 -18.73
C PRO A 218 -34.44 8.70 -19.43
N VAL A 219 -33.86 7.52 -19.23
CA VAL A 219 -34.33 6.24 -19.77
C VAL A 219 -35.01 5.49 -18.64
N PRO A 220 -36.28 5.08 -18.81
CA PRO A 220 -36.98 4.30 -17.79
C PRO A 220 -36.16 3.06 -17.40
N LYS A 221 -35.94 2.87 -16.10
CA LYS A 221 -35.27 1.67 -15.58
C LYS A 221 -36.04 0.43 -16.07
N PRO A 222 -35.38 -0.53 -16.75
CA PRO A 222 -36.02 -1.77 -17.15
C PRO A 222 -36.61 -2.49 -15.93
N LYS A 223 -37.72 -3.21 -16.13
CA LYS A 223 -38.26 -4.06 -15.08
C LYS A 223 -37.18 -5.07 -14.66
N PRO A 224 -36.90 -5.25 -13.34
CA PRO A 224 -35.96 -6.27 -12.90
C PRO A 224 -36.35 -7.62 -13.52
N ALA A 225 -35.45 -8.19 -14.30
CA ALA A 225 -35.61 -9.54 -14.84
C ALA A 225 -34.95 -10.51 -13.88
N GLU A 226 -35.64 -11.59 -13.54
CA GLU A 226 -35.04 -12.70 -12.80
C GLU A 226 -33.92 -13.30 -13.65
N GLN A 227 -32.75 -13.51 -13.03
CA GLN A 227 -31.65 -14.21 -13.69
C GLN A 227 -32.08 -15.65 -13.91
N LYS A 228 -32.10 -16.08 -15.17
CA LYS A 228 -32.37 -17.48 -15.51
C LYS A 228 -31.21 -18.33 -15.03
N ILE A 229 -31.51 -19.39 -14.29
CA ILE A 229 -30.52 -20.42 -13.95
C ILE A 229 -30.03 -21.03 -15.28
N PRO A 230 -28.71 -21.07 -15.53
CA PRO A 230 -28.19 -21.71 -16.72
C PRO A 230 -28.64 -23.18 -16.81
N GLU A 231 -28.96 -23.64 -18.01
CA GLU A 231 -29.25 -25.05 -18.25
C GLU A 231 -28.04 -25.93 -17.88
N ALA A 232 -28.27 -27.21 -17.53
CA ALA A 232 -27.22 -28.10 -17.04
C ALA A 232 -26.01 -28.24 -18.00
N ASN A 233 -26.23 -28.04 -19.30
CA ASN A 233 -25.20 -28.14 -20.35
C ASN A 233 -24.86 -26.78 -20.97
N ALA A 234 -25.23 -25.66 -20.34
CA ALA A 234 -24.90 -24.34 -20.83
C ALA A 234 -23.37 -24.17 -20.92
N PRO A 235 -22.85 -23.50 -21.96
CA PRO A 235 -21.43 -23.24 -22.07
C PRO A 235 -20.95 -22.39 -20.89
N THR A 236 -19.77 -22.73 -20.37
CA THR A 236 -19.13 -21.99 -19.28
C THR A 236 -17.76 -21.50 -19.72
N PHE A 237 -17.30 -20.43 -19.09
CA PHE A 237 -15.93 -19.94 -19.21
C PHE A 237 -15.33 -19.79 -17.82
N LYS A 238 -14.01 -19.81 -17.76
CA LYS A 238 -13.26 -19.68 -16.50
C LYS A 238 -12.66 -18.29 -16.43
N VAL A 239 -12.77 -17.65 -15.25
CA VAL A 239 -12.15 -16.36 -14.96
C VAL A 239 -11.16 -16.56 -13.83
N LEU A 240 -9.89 -16.25 -14.08
CA LEU A 240 -8.89 -16.12 -13.02
C LEU A 240 -8.97 -14.70 -12.46
N HIS A 241 -9.12 -14.58 -11.15
CA HIS A 241 -9.12 -13.30 -10.45
C HIS A 241 -8.04 -13.31 -9.37
N LEU A 242 -7.02 -12.47 -9.56
CA LEU A 242 -5.91 -12.28 -8.63
C LEU A 242 -5.95 -10.83 -8.15
N SER A 243 -5.71 -10.61 -6.87
CA SER A 243 -5.63 -9.28 -6.26
C SER A 243 -4.56 -9.30 -5.18
N ASP A 244 -4.05 -8.11 -4.83
CA ASP A 244 -3.20 -7.90 -3.66
C ASP A 244 -1.98 -8.85 -3.61
N THR A 245 -1.36 -9.11 -4.77
CA THR A 245 -0.19 -10.00 -4.84
C THR A 245 0.99 -9.50 -4.03
N HIS A 246 1.07 -8.17 -3.81
CA HIS A 246 2.04 -7.53 -2.93
C HIS A 246 3.45 -8.11 -3.15
N TYR A 247 3.92 -8.07 -4.40
CA TYR A 247 5.24 -8.59 -4.74
C TYR A 247 6.33 -7.66 -4.21
N ASP A 248 7.23 -8.22 -3.41
CA ASP A 248 8.42 -7.52 -2.92
C ASP A 248 9.70 -8.03 -3.62
N PRO A 249 10.29 -7.24 -4.53
CA PRO A 249 11.54 -7.60 -5.17
C PRO A 249 12.74 -7.59 -4.20
N TYR A 250 12.59 -7.02 -3.00
CA TYR A 250 13.65 -6.90 -2.00
C TYR A 250 13.52 -7.90 -0.86
N TYR A 251 12.53 -8.80 -0.91
CA TYR A 251 12.37 -9.86 0.09
C TYR A 251 13.63 -10.73 0.14
N LEU A 252 14.10 -11.01 1.36
CA LEU A 252 15.27 -11.84 1.60
C LEU A 252 14.99 -12.87 2.69
N GLU A 253 15.06 -14.15 2.34
CA GLU A 253 15.01 -15.27 3.31
C GLU A 253 16.09 -15.08 4.39
N GLY A 254 15.73 -15.35 5.64
CA GLY A 254 16.66 -15.24 6.78
C GLY A 254 16.84 -13.80 7.32
N SER A 255 16.35 -12.78 6.61
CA SER A 255 16.36 -11.41 7.11
C SER A 255 15.43 -11.23 8.31
N ASN A 256 15.57 -10.10 9.02
CA ASN A 256 14.74 -9.83 10.17
C ASN A 256 13.29 -9.51 9.74
N ALA A 257 12.38 -10.40 10.10
CA ALA A 257 10.95 -10.27 9.87
C ALA A 257 10.20 -9.68 11.08
N ASP A 258 10.89 -9.44 12.21
CA ASP A 258 10.39 -8.71 13.39
C ASP A 258 11.17 -7.41 13.55
N CYS A 259 10.92 -6.48 12.64
CA CYS A 259 11.59 -5.19 12.56
C CYS A 259 10.70 -4.04 13.06
N ALA A 260 11.32 -2.92 13.48
CA ALA A 260 10.60 -1.72 13.93
C ALA A 260 10.25 -0.76 12.78
N GLU A 261 9.74 -1.30 11.68
CA GLU A 261 9.38 -0.57 10.45
C GLU A 261 8.08 -1.11 9.87
N PRO A 262 7.37 -0.37 8.99
CA PRO A 262 6.07 -0.79 8.48
C PRO A 262 6.14 -2.04 7.58
N LEU A 263 7.30 -2.33 7.00
CA LEU A 263 7.54 -3.51 6.16
C LEU A 263 8.92 -4.10 6.47
N CYS A 264 8.94 -5.39 6.77
CA CYS A 264 10.11 -6.19 7.15
C CYS A 264 10.46 -7.22 6.07
N CYS A 265 11.27 -8.22 6.42
CA CYS A 265 11.72 -9.29 5.51
C CYS A 265 12.59 -8.84 4.33
N ARG A 266 13.13 -7.62 4.36
CA ARG A 266 14.04 -7.11 3.33
C ARG A 266 15.49 -7.18 3.78
N LEU A 267 16.40 -7.18 2.80
CA LEU A 267 17.84 -7.03 3.04
C LEU A 267 18.18 -5.84 3.94
N THR A 268 17.45 -4.73 3.79
CA THR A 268 17.64 -3.49 4.55
C THR A 268 17.22 -3.58 6.01
N ASN A 269 16.52 -4.64 6.43
CA ASN A 269 16.17 -4.90 7.83
C ASN A 269 17.26 -5.67 8.58
N GLY A 270 18.32 -6.09 7.89
CA GLY A 270 19.44 -6.84 8.46
C GLY A 270 19.11 -8.33 8.71
N PRO A 271 20.10 -9.12 9.15
CA PRO A 271 19.88 -10.52 9.51
C PRO A 271 19.01 -10.63 10.77
N ALA A 272 18.23 -11.70 10.88
CA ALA A 272 17.46 -11.97 12.09
C ALA A 272 18.37 -12.26 13.30
N GLY A 273 17.99 -11.76 14.47
CA GLY A 273 18.72 -12.01 15.73
C GLY A 273 18.58 -13.44 16.24
N THR A 274 17.45 -14.09 15.94
CA THR A 274 17.18 -15.49 16.25
C THR A 274 16.55 -16.21 15.05
N LYS A 275 16.50 -17.55 15.09
CA LYS A 275 15.87 -18.35 14.03
C LYS A 275 14.36 -18.10 13.95
N GLU A 276 13.72 -17.83 15.08
CA GLU A 276 12.28 -17.55 15.17
C GLU A 276 11.95 -16.19 14.56
N GLN A 277 12.91 -15.25 14.54
CA GLN A 277 12.74 -13.94 13.93
C GLN A 277 13.05 -13.91 12.43
N ALA A 278 13.60 -14.99 11.87
CA ALA A 278 14.01 -15.07 10.48
C ALA A 278 12.82 -15.14 9.52
N ALA A 279 12.90 -14.38 8.42
CA ALA A 279 11.95 -14.45 7.31
C ALA A 279 12.01 -15.81 6.63
N GLY A 280 10.85 -16.43 6.39
CA GLY A 280 10.76 -17.72 5.70
C GLY A 280 11.08 -17.65 4.21
N LYS A 281 11.40 -18.80 3.58
CA LYS A 281 11.68 -18.88 2.14
C LYS A 281 10.50 -18.47 1.25
N TRP A 282 9.30 -18.90 1.61
CA TRP A 282 8.07 -18.72 0.81
C TRP A 282 7.21 -17.53 1.27
N GLY A 283 7.73 -16.72 2.20
CA GLY A 283 7.00 -15.66 2.88
C GLY A 283 7.07 -15.81 4.39
N ASP A 284 6.43 -14.87 5.09
CA ASP A 284 6.37 -14.81 6.54
C ASP A 284 5.00 -14.30 6.99
N TYR A 285 4.54 -14.71 8.18
CA TYR A 285 3.23 -14.33 8.72
C TYR A 285 3.20 -12.96 9.42
N ARG A 286 4.33 -12.24 9.45
CA ARG A 286 4.46 -10.89 10.04
C ARG A 286 4.25 -9.80 8.97
N LYS A 287 4.77 -8.60 9.23
CA LYS A 287 4.66 -7.42 8.36
C LYS A 287 5.59 -7.54 7.15
N CYS A 288 5.31 -8.47 6.25
CA CYS A 288 6.12 -8.76 5.08
C CYS A 288 5.25 -8.92 3.84
N ASP A 289 5.78 -8.48 2.71
CA ASP A 289 5.19 -8.67 1.39
C ASP A 289 5.69 -10.00 0.78
N THR A 290 5.16 -10.38 -0.38
CA THR A 290 5.34 -11.70 -1.00
C THR A 290 6.67 -11.79 -1.77
N PRO A 291 7.51 -12.81 -1.51
CA PRO A 291 8.72 -13.03 -2.30
C PRO A 291 8.41 -13.51 -3.72
N LYS A 292 9.36 -13.27 -4.62
CA LYS A 292 9.27 -13.69 -6.03
C LYS A 292 8.94 -15.18 -6.18
N ILE A 293 9.60 -16.04 -5.40
CA ILE A 293 9.45 -17.49 -5.50
C ILE A 293 8.01 -17.94 -5.30
N THR A 294 7.27 -17.29 -4.40
CA THR A 294 5.86 -17.59 -4.12
C THR A 294 4.96 -17.11 -5.24
N VAL A 295 5.21 -15.92 -5.79
CA VAL A 295 4.47 -15.40 -6.95
C VAL A 295 4.68 -16.30 -8.18
N ASP A 296 5.93 -16.68 -8.45
CA ASP A 296 6.26 -17.56 -9.58
C ASP A 296 5.60 -18.93 -9.41
N ASN A 297 5.70 -19.53 -8.22
CA ASN A 297 5.10 -20.83 -7.94
C ASN A 297 3.58 -20.80 -8.05
N MET A 298 2.94 -19.73 -7.57
CA MET A 298 1.50 -19.52 -7.74
C MET A 298 1.12 -19.50 -9.23
N LEU A 299 1.83 -18.70 -10.04
CA LEU A 299 1.53 -18.57 -11.47
C LEU A 299 1.80 -19.87 -12.24
N GLN A 300 2.88 -20.57 -11.92
CA GLN A 300 3.19 -21.88 -12.49
C GLN A 300 2.09 -22.90 -12.14
N HIS A 301 1.68 -22.96 -10.87
CA HIS A 301 0.64 -23.88 -10.42
C HIS A 301 -0.71 -23.60 -11.11
N ILE A 302 -1.05 -22.32 -11.29
CA ILE A 302 -2.25 -21.90 -12.04
C ILE A 302 -2.18 -22.41 -13.49
N GLN A 303 -1.03 -22.24 -14.16
CA GLN A 303 -0.85 -22.69 -15.53
C GLN A 303 -0.99 -24.22 -15.67
N GLU A 304 -0.39 -24.98 -14.74
CA GLU A 304 -0.42 -26.44 -14.73
C GLU A 304 -1.80 -27.01 -14.40
N THR A 305 -2.52 -26.40 -13.46
CA THR A 305 -3.79 -26.94 -12.92
C THR A 305 -5.01 -26.44 -13.70
N HIS A 306 -4.88 -25.28 -14.34
CA HIS A 306 -5.94 -24.65 -15.13
C HIS A 306 -5.49 -24.40 -16.57
N PRO A 307 -5.07 -25.45 -17.31
CA PRO A 307 -4.69 -25.28 -18.71
C PRO A 307 -5.89 -24.74 -19.49
N VAL A 308 -5.68 -23.62 -20.15
CA VAL A 308 -6.63 -23.10 -21.13
C VAL A 308 -6.37 -23.90 -22.40
N SER A 309 -7.26 -24.81 -22.75
CA SER A 309 -7.22 -25.43 -24.07
C SER A 309 -7.33 -24.32 -25.11
N GLU A 310 -6.29 -24.11 -25.92
CA GLU A 310 -6.37 -23.27 -27.12
C GLU A 310 -7.47 -23.87 -28.02
N GLN A 311 -8.68 -23.33 -27.88
CA GLN A 311 -9.77 -23.49 -28.82
C GLN A 311 -10.02 -22.12 -29.44
N ILE A 312 -9.07 -21.68 -30.25
CA ILE A 312 -9.29 -20.68 -31.31
C ILE A 312 -8.56 -21.19 -32.55
#